data_AF-A0A2D8KU74-F1
#
_entry.id   AF-A0A2D8KU74-F1
#
_cell.length_a   1.000
_cell.length_b   1.000
_cell.length_c   1.000
_cell.angle_alpha   90.00
_cell.angle_beta   90.00
_cell.angle_gamma   90.00
#
_symmetry.space_group_name_H-M   'P 1'
#
loop_
_entity.id
_entity.type
_entity.pdbx_description
1 polymer ?
#
loop_
_entity_poly.entity_id
_entity_poly.type
_entity_poly.pdbx_seq_one_letter_code
_entity_poly.pdbx_strand_id
1 'polypeptide(L)'
;MKNSQIPTKTQNMIKYSKQLFLPLMAILALSSCQKEVMEWRDLDEDQKVTTAELPLELEEKIARYDALKTYSDYVLGAGIVMDLYMNNDAYSALVNENFDEVTVGYAMKHGAMVQPDGSINFGPVDDFIAKTNAAGIDVFGHTLVWHANQNASYLNGLIAPTVIPGSPGANALDLSGLKDGSLSGWSLNNPGDGISIAEGEGLATNSPALKMEASASASQPYNLQVVTPAIPVINGHEYEISFYIRSDKPGKGRISFNGLQNNYPYKDWFDTGGEWTEAFETSSQWQQVKFRVNDFTGDSFQMAFDLGYLPDVTYFIDVNNLSV
;
A
#
# COMPACT_ATOMS: atom_id res chain seq x y z
N MET A 1 33.91 -36.60 51.30
CA MET A 1 33.95 -37.80 50.43
C MET A 1 33.77 -39.04 51.29
N LYS A 2 32.63 -39.71 51.22
CA LYS A 2 32.51 -41.12 51.64
C LYS A 2 31.56 -41.81 50.67
N ASN A 3 32.18 -42.66 49.85
CA ASN A 3 31.57 -43.56 48.90
C ASN A 3 31.28 -44.90 49.61
N SER A 4 30.25 -45.59 49.12
CA SER A 4 30.20 -47.05 48.95
C SER A 4 29.92 -47.98 50.15
N GLN A 5 28.69 -48.52 50.13
CA GLN A 5 28.31 -49.96 50.02
C GLN A 5 28.27 -50.97 51.19
N ILE A 6 27.07 -51.60 51.26
CA ILE A 6 26.69 -53.04 51.31
C ILE A 6 26.84 -53.81 52.65
N PRO A 7 25.81 -54.63 52.98
CA PRO A 7 26.04 -56.07 53.07
C PRO A 7 25.08 -56.91 52.22
N THR A 8 25.67 -57.93 51.60
CA THR A 8 25.14 -58.98 50.73
C THR A 8 24.70 -60.20 51.55
N LYS A 9 23.70 -60.95 51.05
CA LYS A 9 23.71 -62.43 51.12
C LYS A 9 22.79 -63.10 50.07
N THR A 10 23.46 -63.51 49.02
CA THR A 10 23.41 -64.66 48.11
C THR A 10 22.41 -65.83 48.33
N GLN A 11 21.78 -66.24 47.19
CA GLN A 11 21.36 -67.59 46.72
C GLN A 11 20.22 -68.33 47.46
N ASN A 12 19.24 -69.01 46.81
CA ASN A 12 19.23 -69.78 45.55
C ASN A 12 17.85 -69.75 44.86
N MET A 13 17.84 -69.91 43.53
CA MET A 13 16.64 -70.17 42.73
C MET A 13 16.08 -71.58 42.99
N ILE A 14 14.77 -71.70 43.21
CA ILE A 14 13.98 -72.88 42.83
C ILE A 14 12.63 -72.41 42.26
N LYS A 15 12.38 -72.73 41.00
CA LYS A 15 11.09 -72.58 40.29
C LYS A 15 10.06 -73.53 40.91
N TYR A 16 8.85 -73.06 41.25
CA TYR A 16 7.64 -73.89 41.17
C TYR A 16 6.41 -73.05 40.82
N SER A 17 5.47 -73.72 40.19
CA SER A 17 4.51 -73.23 39.21
C SER A 17 3.32 -72.47 39.78
N LYS A 18 2.78 -71.61 38.92
CA LYS A 18 1.48 -70.93 38.99
C LYS A 18 0.38 -71.84 39.55
N GLN A 19 -0.58 -71.21 40.24
CA GLN A 19 -1.87 -71.74 40.70
C GLN A 19 -1.92 -72.24 42.15
N LEU A 20 -1.86 -71.34 43.15
CA LEU A 20 -2.61 -71.45 44.42
C LEU A 20 -2.35 -70.23 45.34
N PHE A 21 -2.77 -69.02 44.95
CA PHE A 21 -2.58 -67.79 45.76
C PHE A 21 -3.91 -67.16 46.23
N LEU A 22 -4.97 -67.97 46.38
CA LEU A 22 -6.30 -67.48 46.76
C LEU A 22 -6.70 -67.53 48.26
N PRO A 23 -6.04 -68.23 49.21
CA PRO A 23 -6.53 -68.21 50.59
C PRO A 23 -5.80 -67.22 51.52
N LEU A 24 -4.71 -66.57 51.11
CA LEU A 24 -3.95 -65.64 51.98
C LEU A 24 -4.56 -64.21 52.04
N MET A 25 -5.53 -63.91 51.18
CA MET A 25 -6.19 -62.59 51.08
C MET A 25 -7.31 -62.39 52.13
N ALA A 26 -7.67 -63.42 52.91
CA ALA A 26 -8.79 -63.38 53.85
C ALA A 26 -8.42 -62.98 55.30
N ILE A 27 -7.14 -62.98 55.69
CA ILE A 27 -6.72 -62.71 57.08
C ILE A 27 -6.22 -61.26 57.27
N LEU A 28 -5.88 -60.55 56.19
CA LEU A 28 -5.55 -59.11 56.23
C LEU A 28 -6.79 -58.18 56.27
N ALA A 29 -7.99 -58.74 56.14
CA ALA A 29 -9.24 -57.97 56.04
C ALA A 29 -9.88 -57.58 57.39
N LEU A 30 -9.23 -57.85 58.53
CA LEU A 30 -9.83 -57.62 59.86
C LEU A 30 -9.14 -56.54 60.72
N SER A 31 -8.20 -55.77 60.18
CA SER A 31 -7.42 -54.80 60.98
C SER A 31 -7.27 -53.38 60.37
N SER A 32 -8.06 -52.94 59.40
CA SER A 32 -7.91 -51.57 58.86
C SER A 32 -9.15 -50.69 58.79
N CYS A 33 -10.26 -51.06 59.43
CA CYS A 33 -11.35 -50.12 59.69
C CYS A 33 -11.05 -49.25 60.92
N GLN A 34 -10.08 -48.34 60.84
CA GLN A 34 -10.07 -47.18 61.73
C GLN A 34 -10.98 -46.13 61.10
N LYS A 35 -12.23 -46.06 61.57
CA LYS A 35 -13.15 -45.00 61.19
C LYS A 35 -12.73 -43.76 61.98
N GLU A 36 -11.84 -42.94 61.42
CA GLU A 36 -11.73 -41.56 61.89
C GLU A 36 -13.05 -40.86 61.56
N VAL A 37 -13.94 -40.80 62.55
CA VAL A 37 -15.06 -39.87 62.49
C VAL A 37 -14.46 -38.51 62.78
N MET A 38 -14.54 -37.59 61.82
CA MET A 38 -14.20 -36.18 62.06
C MET A 38 -15.05 -35.71 63.24
N GLU A 39 -14.42 -35.40 64.38
CA GLU A 39 -15.10 -34.70 65.46
C GLU A 39 -15.34 -33.27 65.00
N TRP A 40 -16.57 -32.97 64.61
CA TRP A 40 -17.01 -31.60 64.43
C TRP A 40 -16.94 -30.90 65.78
N ARG A 41 -16.10 -29.87 65.87
CA ARG A 41 -16.02 -28.98 67.02
C ARG A 41 -16.65 -27.67 66.60
N ASP A 42 -17.55 -27.15 67.43
CA ASP A 42 -17.98 -25.78 67.30
C ASP A 42 -16.78 -24.88 67.63
N LEU A 43 -16.31 -24.15 66.62
CA LEU A 43 -15.29 -23.12 66.81
C LEU A 43 -15.97 -21.89 67.43
N ASP A 44 -15.24 -21.17 68.28
CA ASP A 44 -15.69 -19.86 68.75
C ASP A 44 -15.93 -18.92 67.55
N GLU A 45 -16.86 -17.97 67.69
CA GLU A 45 -17.30 -17.08 66.60
C GLU A 45 -16.14 -16.38 65.87
N ASP A 46 -15.06 -16.08 66.58
CA ASP A 46 -13.85 -15.43 66.06
C ASP A 46 -12.95 -16.34 65.20
N GLN A 47 -13.21 -17.66 65.22
CA GLN A 47 -12.46 -18.66 64.46
C GLN A 47 -13.27 -19.27 63.31
N LYS A 48 -14.54 -18.89 63.15
CA LYS A 48 -15.37 -19.33 62.03
C LYS A 48 -15.03 -18.50 60.80
N VAL A 49 -14.68 -19.18 59.69
CA VAL A 49 -14.57 -18.51 58.39
C VAL A 49 -15.94 -18.02 57.99
N THR A 50 -16.10 -16.70 57.90
CA THR A 50 -17.39 -16.11 57.51
C THR A 50 -17.56 -16.17 56.00
N THR A 51 -18.80 -16.12 55.50
CA THR A 51 -19.06 -16.12 54.05
C THR A 51 -18.38 -14.93 53.33
N ALA A 52 -18.00 -13.87 54.06
CA ALA A 52 -17.26 -12.72 53.56
C ALA A 52 -15.77 -12.97 53.33
N GLU A 53 -15.20 -14.04 53.91
CA GLU A 53 -13.78 -14.40 53.83
C GLU A 53 -13.47 -15.42 52.72
N LEU A 54 -14.50 -15.97 52.07
CA LEU A 54 -14.35 -16.83 50.91
C LEU A 54 -14.00 -15.99 49.68
N PRO A 55 -12.89 -16.26 48.97
CA PRO A 55 -12.56 -15.53 47.75
C PRO A 55 -13.64 -15.78 46.70
N LEU A 56 -14.40 -14.75 46.34
CA LEU A 56 -15.40 -14.82 45.27
C LEU A 56 -14.72 -15.13 43.93
N GLU A 57 -15.36 -15.96 43.12
CA GLU A 57 -14.99 -16.17 41.73
C GLU A 57 -15.11 -14.86 40.95
N LEU A 58 -14.32 -14.71 39.88
CA LEU A 58 -14.27 -13.44 39.12
C LEU A 58 -15.65 -13.01 38.59
N GLU A 59 -16.48 -13.97 38.18
CA GLU A 59 -17.85 -13.74 37.69
C GLU A 59 -18.75 -13.15 38.78
N GLU A 60 -18.67 -13.64 40.02
CA GLU A 60 -19.44 -13.11 41.16
C GLU A 60 -18.96 -11.73 41.59
N LYS A 61 -17.67 -11.41 41.37
CA LYS A 61 -17.15 -10.06 41.58
C LYS A 61 -17.67 -9.10 40.53
N ILE A 62 -17.67 -9.49 39.25
CA ILE A 62 -18.17 -8.66 38.14
C ILE A 62 -19.68 -8.43 38.28
N ALA A 63 -20.45 -9.45 38.66
CA ALA A 63 -21.91 -9.35 38.85
C ALA A 63 -22.34 -8.37 39.97
N ARG A 64 -21.41 -7.90 40.81
CA ARG A 64 -21.68 -6.87 41.83
C ARG A 64 -21.49 -5.45 41.32
N TYR A 65 -20.88 -5.27 40.15
CA TYR A 65 -20.73 -3.96 39.53
C TYR A 65 -21.88 -3.72 38.56
N ASP A 66 -22.37 -2.48 38.54
CA ASP A 66 -23.31 -2.02 37.53
C ASP A 66 -22.58 -1.80 36.20
N ALA A 67 -23.32 -1.55 35.12
CA ALA A 67 -22.74 -1.22 33.82
C ALA A 67 -21.81 0.02 33.91
N LEU A 68 -20.68 0.02 33.19
CA LEU A 68 -19.64 1.05 33.33
C LEU A 68 -20.17 2.49 33.17
N LYS A 69 -21.04 2.72 32.19
CA LYS A 69 -21.68 4.03 31.97
C LYS A 69 -22.47 4.58 33.16
N THR A 70 -22.94 3.73 34.07
CA THR A 70 -23.70 4.17 35.26
C THR A 70 -22.84 4.85 36.32
N TYR A 71 -21.51 4.70 36.26
CA TYR A 71 -20.57 5.30 37.20
C TYR A 71 -20.09 6.70 36.80
N SER A 72 -20.61 7.28 35.72
CA SER A 72 -20.21 8.58 35.16
C SER A 72 -21.42 9.36 34.67
N ASP A 73 -21.39 10.69 34.84
CA ASP A 73 -22.38 11.60 34.24
C ASP A 73 -21.96 12.09 32.84
N TYR A 74 -20.75 11.79 32.40
CA TYR A 74 -20.25 12.08 31.05
C TYR A 74 -20.49 10.89 30.11
N VAL A 75 -20.68 11.18 28.81
CA VAL A 75 -20.76 10.17 27.73
C VAL A 75 -19.50 9.30 27.75
N LEU A 76 -19.69 8.00 28.00
CA LEU A 76 -18.60 7.04 28.02
C LEU A 76 -18.49 6.35 26.66
N GLY A 77 -17.46 6.71 25.90
CA GLY A 77 -17.18 6.19 24.57
C GLY A 77 -16.23 4.98 24.54
N ALA A 78 -16.39 4.09 23.55
CA ALA A 78 -15.47 2.99 23.29
C ALA A 78 -14.96 2.92 21.84
N GLY A 79 -13.67 2.63 21.69
CA GLY A 79 -13.10 2.22 20.41
C GLY A 79 -13.35 0.73 20.15
N ILE A 80 -14.03 0.39 19.06
CA ILE A 80 -14.45 -0.99 18.77
C ILE A 80 -14.02 -1.48 17.38
N VAL A 81 -14.08 -2.79 17.19
CA VAL A 81 -13.92 -3.44 15.88
C VAL A 81 -15.30 -3.68 15.27
N MET A 82 -15.56 -3.06 14.13
CA MET A 82 -16.88 -3.12 13.47
C MET A 82 -17.34 -4.56 13.20
N ASP A 83 -16.45 -5.42 12.70
CA ASP A 83 -16.78 -6.81 12.39
C ASP A 83 -17.24 -7.61 13.63
N LEU A 84 -16.56 -7.42 14.77
CA LEU A 84 -16.96 -8.06 16.03
C LEU A 84 -18.33 -7.54 16.50
N TYR A 85 -18.58 -6.23 16.39
CA TYR A 85 -19.88 -5.68 16.77
C TYR A 85 -21.02 -6.17 15.86
N MET A 86 -20.76 -6.32 14.56
CA MET A 86 -21.75 -6.78 13.61
C MET A 86 -22.04 -8.29 13.74
N ASN A 87 -21.02 -9.10 14.01
CA ASN A 87 -21.08 -10.56 13.88
C ASN A 87 -20.91 -11.35 15.18
N ASN A 88 -20.68 -10.70 16.33
CA ASN A 88 -20.56 -11.36 17.64
C ASN A 88 -21.54 -10.75 18.65
N ASP A 89 -22.59 -11.51 18.97
CA ASP A 89 -23.66 -11.08 19.88
C ASP A 89 -23.15 -10.81 21.30
N ALA A 90 -22.22 -11.63 21.81
CA ALA A 90 -21.64 -11.40 23.14
C ALA A 90 -20.81 -10.12 23.19
N TYR A 91 -20.04 -9.83 22.12
CA TYR A 91 -19.27 -8.59 22.02
C TYR A 91 -20.18 -7.36 21.94
N SER A 92 -21.20 -7.40 21.07
CA SER A 92 -22.15 -6.29 20.94
C SER A 92 -22.97 -6.08 22.21
N ALA A 93 -23.42 -7.13 22.88
CA ALA A 93 -24.13 -7.03 24.17
C ALA A 93 -23.26 -6.35 25.23
N LEU A 94 -22.00 -6.75 25.36
CA LEU A 94 -21.05 -6.15 26.31
C LEU A 94 -20.85 -4.65 26.03
N VAL A 95 -20.72 -4.27 24.76
CA VAL A 95 -20.57 -2.87 24.34
C VAL A 95 -21.83 -2.08 24.68
N ASN A 96 -23.00 -2.59 24.30
CA ASN A 96 -24.29 -1.89 24.48
C ASN A 96 -24.64 -1.70 25.96
N GLU A 97 -24.30 -2.68 26.79
CA GLU A 97 -24.50 -2.62 28.23
C GLU A 97 -23.65 -1.51 28.85
N ASN A 98 -22.38 -1.39 28.45
CA ASN A 98 -21.38 -0.62 29.21
C ASN A 98 -21.08 0.79 28.69
N PHE A 99 -21.39 1.11 27.44
CA PHE A 99 -21.01 2.38 26.81
C PHE A 99 -22.22 3.16 26.29
N ASP A 100 -22.03 4.47 26.10
CA ASP A 100 -23.03 5.38 25.52
C ASP A 100 -22.76 5.63 24.03
N GLU A 101 -21.47 5.62 23.66
CA GLU A 101 -20.99 6.00 22.33
C GLU A 101 -19.90 5.05 21.84
N VAL A 102 -19.78 4.83 20.54
CA VAL A 102 -18.72 4.01 19.95
C VAL A 102 -18.04 4.67 18.76
N THR A 103 -16.77 4.32 18.54
CA THR A 103 -16.03 4.68 17.32
C THR A 103 -15.30 3.47 16.75
N VAL A 104 -15.33 3.29 15.43
CA VAL A 104 -14.68 2.13 14.77
C VAL A 104 -13.31 2.50 14.24
N GLY A 105 -12.33 1.63 14.47
CA GLY A 105 -10.92 1.95 14.19
C GLY A 105 -10.47 1.89 12.72
N TYR A 106 -11.05 1.03 11.88
CA TYR A 106 -10.60 0.82 10.49
C TYR A 106 -11.65 1.18 9.45
N ALA A 107 -12.90 0.76 9.67
CA ALA A 107 -13.95 0.76 8.65
C ALA A 107 -14.34 2.16 8.15
N MET A 108 -14.14 3.21 8.95
CA MET A 108 -14.43 4.61 8.58
C MET A 108 -13.20 5.38 8.07
N LYS A 109 -12.06 4.70 7.81
CA LYS A 109 -10.87 5.36 7.25
C LYS A 109 -11.01 5.53 5.73
N HIS A 110 -10.34 6.55 5.18
CA HIS A 110 -10.29 6.79 3.73
C HIS A 110 -9.96 5.54 2.91
N GLY A 111 -8.94 4.76 3.30
CA GLY A 111 -8.58 3.52 2.59
C GLY A 111 -9.61 2.38 2.67
N ALA A 112 -10.56 2.41 3.61
CA ALA A 112 -11.66 1.45 3.68
C ALA A 112 -12.91 1.94 2.95
N MET A 113 -13.16 3.25 2.98
CA MET A 113 -14.35 3.88 2.41
C MET A 113 -14.22 4.15 0.91
N VAL A 114 -13.07 4.67 0.47
CA VAL A 114 -12.87 5.17 -0.90
C VAL A 114 -12.31 4.08 -1.80
N GLN A 115 -12.98 3.86 -2.92
CA GLN A 115 -12.60 2.89 -3.96
C GLN A 115 -11.55 3.48 -4.91
N PRO A 116 -10.85 2.65 -5.70
CA PRO A 116 -9.83 3.14 -6.64
C PRO A 116 -10.35 4.16 -7.68
N ASP A 117 -11.65 4.14 -7.99
CA ASP A 117 -12.33 5.06 -8.91
C ASP A 117 -12.84 6.34 -8.22
N GLY A 118 -12.61 6.49 -6.91
CA GLY A 118 -13.08 7.61 -6.11
C GLY A 118 -14.50 7.48 -5.59
N SER A 119 -15.24 6.43 -5.96
CA SER A 119 -16.54 6.14 -5.37
C SER A 119 -16.38 5.77 -3.89
N ILE A 120 -17.42 6.05 -3.09
CA ILE A 120 -17.41 5.79 -1.65
C ILE A 120 -18.38 4.66 -1.34
N ASN A 121 -17.89 3.61 -0.66
CA ASN A 121 -18.71 2.49 -0.23
C ASN A 121 -19.25 2.74 1.19
N PHE A 122 -20.48 3.24 1.29
CA PHE A 122 -21.14 3.50 2.57
C PHE A 122 -21.82 2.27 3.19
N GLY A 123 -22.18 1.26 2.39
CA GLY A 123 -23.06 0.16 2.82
C GLY A 123 -22.67 -0.51 4.15
N PRO A 124 -21.43 -0.98 4.32
CA PRO A 124 -21.01 -1.61 5.58
C PRO A 124 -21.09 -0.68 6.80
N VAL A 125 -20.82 0.61 6.62
CA VAL A 125 -20.91 1.60 7.70
C VAL A 125 -22.37 1.95 7.97
N ASP A 126 -23.20 2.07 6.95
CA ASP A 126 -24.65 2.31 7.10
C ASP A 126 -25.32 1.18 7.89
N ASP A 127 -24.98 -0.09 7.60
CA ASP A 127 -25.47 -1.25 8.36
C ASP A 127 -25.03 -1.18 9.83
N PHE A 128 -23.80 -0.76 10.08
CA PHE A 128 -23.27 -0.55 11.43
C PHE A 128 -23.98 0.58 12.18
N ILE A 129 -24.21 1.73 11.52
CA ILE A 129 -24.98 2.85 12.07
C ILE A 129 -26.42 2.40 12.39
N ALA A 130 -27.04 1.63 11.51
CA ALA A 130 -28.39 1.11 11.75
C ALA A 130 -28.44 0.19 12.98
N LYS A 131 -27.47 -0.71 13.14
CA LYS A 131 -27.41 -1.63 14.29
C LYS A 131 -27.15 -0.90 15.62
N THR A 132 -26.24 0.07 15.63
CA THR A 132 -25.94 0.90 16.83
C THR A 132 -27.12 1.77 17.23
N ASN A 133 -27.78 2.43 16.27
CA ASN A 133 -29.01 3.20 16.53
C ASN A 133 -30.13 2.32 17.12
N ALA A 134 -30.32 1.11 16.60
CA ALA A 134 -31.31 0.17 17.14
C ALA A 134 -30.99 -0.27 18.57
N ALA A 135 -29.72 -0.25 18.96
CA ALA A 135 -29.25 -0.53 20.32
C ALA A 135 -29.25 0.71 21.24
N GLY A 136 -29.58 1.89 20.72
CA GLY A 136 -29.54 3.15 21.48
C GLY A 136 -28.12 3.62 21.80
N ILE A 137 -27.15 3.29 20.95
CA ILE A 137 -25.74 3.68 21.08
C ILE A 137 -25.40 4.73 20.02
N ASP A 138 -24.81 5.84 20.44
CA ASP A 138 -24.35 6.89 19.53
C ASP A 138 -23.02 6.49 18.86
N VAL A 139 -22.74 7.09 17.70
CA VAL A 139 -21.49 6.83 16.95
C VAL A 139 -20.67 8.10 16.82
N PHE A 140 -19.49 8.10 17.45
CA PHE A 140 -18.50 9.16 17.26
C PHE A 140 -17.74 8.94 15.96
N GLY A 141 -17.75 9.97 15.11
CA GLY A 141 -17.03 9.98 13.85
C GLY A 141 -15.54 9.64 14.00
N HIS A 142 -14.99 8.98 12.98
CA HIS A 142 -13.57 8.69 12.92
C HIS A 142 -12.78 9.82 12.26
N THR A 143 -11.45 9.72 12.22
CA THR A 143 -10.63 10.74 11.55
C THR A 143 -10.96 10.86 10.06
N LEU A 144 -11.13 12.09 9.57
CA LEU A 144 -11.39 12.37 8.15
C LEU A 144 -10.22 11.92 7.26
N VAL A 145 -9.00 12.19 7.73
CA VAL A 145 -7.75 11.83 7.06
C VAL A 145 -6.82 11.20 8.08
N TRP A 146 -6.14 10.13 7.70
CA TRP A 146 -5.14 9.45 8.52
C TRP A 146 -3.80 9.50 7.79
N HIS A 147 -2.70 9.65 8.52
CA HIS A 147 -1.36 9.70 7.91
C HIS A 147 -0.97 8.37 7.24
N ALA A 148 -1.57 7.26 7.67
CA ALA A 148 -1.48 5.96 7.02
C ALA A 148 -2.86 5.58 6.44
N ASN A 149 -2.98 4.48 5.70
CA ASN A 149 -4.28 3.92 5.31
C ASN A 149 -5.19 4.84 4.45
N GLN A 150 -4.57 5.53 3.50
CA GLN A 150 -5.27 6.25 2.41
C GLN A 150 -5.33 5.36 1.16
N ASN A 151 -6.38 5.46 0.34
CA ASN A 151 -6.41 4.79 -0.96
C ASN A 151 -5.39 5.46 -1.92
N ALA A 152 -4.21 4.86 -2.02
CA ALA A 152 -3.12 5.39 -2.84
C ALA A 152 -3.45 5.38 -4.34
N SER A 153 -4.19 4.38 -4.83
CA SER A 153 -4.58 4.30 -6.24
C SER A 153 -5.43 5.48 -6.65
N TYR A 154 -6.44 5.83 -5.85
CA TYR A 154 -7.28 7.00 -6.10
C TYR A 154 -6.48 8.31 -6.01
N LEU A 155 -5.73 8.51 -4.92
CA LEU A 155 -4.99 9.76 -4.71
C LEU A 155 -3.92 10.01 -5.78
N ASN A 156 -3.18 8.96 -6.17
CA ASN A 156 -2.19 9.06 -7.26
C ASN A 156 -2.87 9.33 -8.62
N GLY A 157 -4.09 8.84 -8.82
CA GLY A 157 -4.89 9.14 -10.02
C GLY A 157 -5.31 10.61 -10.10
N LEU A 158 -5.62 11.27 -8.97
CA LEU A 158 -5.99 12.69 -8.95
C LEU A 158 -4.85 13.64 -9.32
N ILE A 159 -3.62 13.25 -9.00
CA ILE A 159 -2.41 14.01 -9.33
C ILE A 159 -1.72 13.49 -10.59
N ALA A 160 -2.31 12.48 -11.25
CA ALA A 160 -1.79 11.99 -12.51
C ALA A 160 -1.88 13.12 -13.55
N PRO A 161 -0.87 13.27 -14.42
CA PRO A 161 -0.94 14.22 -15.52
C PRO A 161 -2.23 14.04 -16.31
N THR A 162 -3.01 15.12 -16.47
CA THR A 162 -4.16 15.09 -17.36
C THR A 162 -3.65 14.87 -18.78
N VAL A 163 -4.08 13.79 -19.41
CA VAL A 163 -3.84 13.55 -20.84
C VAL A 163 -4.69 14.55 -21.60
N ILE A 164 -4.10 15.65 -22.04
CA ILE A 164 -4.77 16.56 -22.98
C ILE A 164 -4.68 15.86 -24.34
N PRO A 165 -5.78 15.33 -24.90
CA PRO A 165 -5.73 14.79 -26.25
C PRO A 165 -5.22 15.89 -27.18
N GLY A 166 -4.24 15.55 -28.03
CA GLY A 166 -3.66 16.48 -28.99
C GLY A 166 -4.75 17.25 -29.74
N SER A 167 -4.50 18.53 -30.01
CA SER A 167 -5.44 19.41 -30.71
C SER A 167 -5.98 18.71 -31.97
N PRO A 168 -7.30 18.77 -32.26
CA PRO A 168 -7.87 18.13 -33.43
C PRO A 168 -7.27 18.73 -34.71
N GLY A 169 -6.31 18.01 -35.28
CA GLY A 169 -5.57 18.32 -36.50
C GLY A 169 -4.72 17.11 -36.89
N ALA A 170 -4.37 17.00 -38.18
CA ALA A 170 -3.38 16.01 -38.59
C ALA A 170 -2.01 16.43 -38.05
N ASN A 171 -1.36 15.55 -37.28
CA ASN A 171 0.00 15.77 -36.78
C ASN A 171 0.94 16.06 -37.95
N ALA A 172 1.70 17.15 -37.89
CA ALA A 172 2.61 17.54 -38.97
C ALA A 172 3.83 16.60 -39.03
N LEU A 173 4.12 15.89 -37.93
CA LEU A 173 5.20 14.91 -37.83
C LEU A 173 4.72 13.51 -38.27
N ASP A 174 5.47 12.89 -39.19
CA ASP A 174 5.24 11.50 -39.58
C ASP A 174 5.71 10.53 -38.48
N LEU A 175 4.74 9.90 -37.83
CA LEU A 175 4.95 8.90 -36.78
C LEU A 175 4.91 7.45 -37.30
N SER A 176 4.75 7.21 -38.60
CA SER A 176 4.59 5.85 -39.16
C SER A 176 5.70 4.91 -38.71
N GLY A 177 6.96 5.35 -38.81
CA GLY A 177 8.13 4.58 -38.38
C GLY A 177 8.20 4.31 -36.86
N LEU A 178 7.61 5.16 -36.02
CA LEU A 178 7.51 4.86 -34.59
C LEU A 178 6.37 3.86 -34.31
N LYS A 179 5.24 4.00 -35.00
CA LYS A 179 4.03 3.20 -34.80
C LYS A 179 4.14 1.77 -35.34
N ASP A 180 5.00 1.53 -36.33
CA ASP A 180 5.28 0.21 -36.87
C ASP A 180 6.52 -0.46 -36.25
N GLY A 181 7.19 0.22 -35.32
CA GLY A 181 8.38 -0.27 -34.62
C GLY A 181 9.69 -0.16 -35.40
N SER A 182 9.69 0.35 -36.63
CA SER A 182 10.85 0.30 -37.54
C SER A 182 11.86 1.44 -37.35
N LEU A 183 11.45 2.55 -36.73
CA LEU A 183 12.16 3.84 -36.72
C LEU A 183 12.44 4.40 -38.13
N SER A 184 11.70 3.95 -39.16
CA SER A 184 11.87 4.42 -40.53
C SER A 184 11.63 5.93 -40.64
N GLY A 185 12.53 6.63 -41.33
CA GLY A 185 12.49 8.09 -41.49
C GLY A 185 13.12 8.88 -40.33
N TRP A 186 13.41 8.23 -39.20
CA TRP A 186 14.08 8.84 -38.05
C TRP A 186 15.60 8.63 -38.15
N SER A 187 16.39 9.65 -37.83
CA SER A 187 17.86 9.55 -37.89
C SER A 187 18.44 9.35 -36.50
N LEU A 188 19.20 8.26 -36.33
CA LEU A 188 19.76 7.79 -35.06
C LEU A 188 21.26 8.11 -34.99
N ASN A 189 21.64 9.37 -35.24
CA ASN A 189 23.04 9.75 -35.45
C ASN A 189 23.93 9.48 -34.23
N ASN A 190 23.36 9.57 -33.02
CA ASN A 190 24.06 9.26 -31.77
C ASN A 190 23.15 8.38 -30.88
N PRO A 191 23.18 7.04 -31.03
CA PRO A 191 22.21 6.16 -30.39
C PRO A 191 22.47 5.92 -28.89
N GLY A 192 23.51 6.50 -28.30
CA GLY A 192 23.93 6.15 -26.94
C GLY A 192 24.21 4.66 -26.81
N ASP A 193 23.63 4.02 -25.81
CA ASP A 193 23.66 2.56 -25.61
C ASP A 193 22.49 1.83 -26.30
N GLY A 194 21.50 2.57 -26.82
CA GLY A 194 20.39 1.99 -27.57
C GLY A 194 19.22 2.94 -27.79
N ILE A 195 18.58 2.81 -28.95
CA ILE A 195 17.29 3.44 -29.25
C ILE A 195 16.38 2.39 -29.88
N SER A 196 15.17 2.25 -29.36
CA SER A 196 14.20 1.24 -29.79
C SER A 196 12.76 1.66 -29.50
N ILE A 197 11.79 0.91 -30.05
CA ILE A 197 10.39 1.02 -29.64
C ILE A 197 10.12 -0.07 -28.59
N ALA A 198 9.68 0.35 -27.41
CA ALA A 198 9.28 -0.50 -26.30
C ALA A 198 7.76 -0.61 -26.24
N GLU A 199 7.23 -1.76 -26.67
CA GLU A 199 5.79 -2.04 -26.65
C GLU A 199 5.25 -2.13 -25.23
N GLY A 200 4.13 -1.42 -24.98
CA GLY A 200 3.47 -1.41 -23.67
C GLY A 200 4.17 -0.61 -22.57
N GLU A 201 5.26 0.09 -22.88
CA GLU A 201 5.99 0.95 -21.95
C GLU A 201 5.65 2.45 -22.04
N GLY A 202 4.66 2.80 -22.88
CA GLY A 202 4.12 4.15 -23.04
C GLY A 202 3.21 4.60 -21.89
N LEU A 203 2.61 5.77 -22.07
CA LEU A 203 1.80 6.45 -21.06
C LEU A 203 0.52 5.69 -20.74
N ALA A 204 -0.17 5.20 -21.78
CA ALA A 204 -1.37 4.39 -21.64
C ALA A 204 -1.03 2.89 -21.63
N THR A 205 -1.89 2.08 -21.03
CA THR A 205 -1.74 0.62 -21.06
C THR A 205 -1.61 0.11 -22.50
N ASN A 206 -0.58 -0.69 -22.78
CA ASN A 206 -0.23 -1.23 -24.10
C ASN A 206 0.16 -0.19 -25.16
N SER A 207 0.41 1.07 -24.79
CA SER A 207 0.94 2.06 -25.74
C SER A 207 2.46 1.89 -25.92
N PRO A 208 2.99 2.10 -27.14
CA PRO A 208 4.42 2.03 -27.38
C PRO A 208 5.14 3.30 -26.90
N ALA A 209 6.36 3.12 -26.41
CA ALA A 209 7.28 4.21 -26.09
C ALA A 209 8.52 4.15 -26.99
N LEU A 210 9.02 5.31 -27.41
CA LEU A 210 10.37 5.45 -27.90
C LEU A 210 11.32 5.41 -26.70
N LYS A 211 12.05 4.30 -26.56
CA LYS A 211 13.04 4.06 -25.51
C LYS A 211 14.41 4.52 -25.99
N MET A 212 15.08 5.34 -25.19
CA MET A 212 16.40 5.89 -25.50
C MET A 212 17.34 5.72 -24.29
N GLU A 213 18.48 5.07 -24.48
CA GLU A 213 19.40 4.66 -23.42
C GLU A 213 20.72 5.43 -23.54
N ALA A 214 21.02 6.29 -22.57
CA ALA A 214 22.24 7.08 -22.56
C ALA A 214 23.42 6.20 -22.12
N SER A 215 24.55 6.33 -22.82
CA SER A 215 25.74 5.54 -22.48
C SER A 215 26.38 5.95 -21.15
N ALA A 216 27.20 5.07 -20.59
CA ALA A 216 27.98 5.37 -19.38
C ALA A 216 28.95 6.58 -19.53
N SER A 217 29.25 6.98 -20.77
CA SER A 217 30.10 8.16 -21.08
C SER A 217 29.29 9.40 -21.47
N ALA A 218 27.96 9.32 -21.44
CA ALA A 218 27.10 10.44 -21.78
C ALA A 218 27.35 11.64 -20.83
N SER A 219 27.64 12.79 -21.42
CA SER A 219 28.01 14.02 -20.70
C SER A 219 27.70 15.28 -21.51
N GLN A 220 27.07 15.12 -22.67
CA GLN A 220 26.76 16.18 -23.63
C GLN A 220 25.38 15.91 -24.24
N PRO A 221 24.57 16.94 -24.53
CA PRO A 221 23.19 16.78 -24.98
C PRO A 221 23.04 15.81 -26.16
N TYR A 222 23.96 15.90 -27.12
CA TYR A 222 23.94 15.12 -28.36
C TYR A 222 24.52 13.70 -28.23
N ASN A 223 25.06 13.28 -27.08
CA ASN A 223 25.59 11.92 -26.91
C ASN A 223 24.50 10.83 -27.02
N LEU A 224 23.24 11.20 -26.81
CA LEU A 224 22.06 10.42 -27.10
C LEU A 224 21.08 11.31 -27.87
N GLN A 225 20.87 11.02 -29.15
CA GLN A 225 20.12 11.86 -30.07
C GLN A 225 19.36 11.02 -31.09
N VAL A 226 18.07 11.36 -31.26
CA VAL A 226 17.27 10.96 -32.42
C VAL A 226 16.68 12.20 -33.07
N VAL A 227 16.75 12.26 -34.40
CA VAL A 227 16.25 13.37 -35.22
C VAL A 227 15.01 12.92 -35.98
N THR A 228 13.99 13.77 -35.97
CA THR A 228 12.72 13.53 -36.67
C THR A 228 12.89 13.52 -38.19
N PRO A 229 11.94 12.90 -38.93
CA PRO A 229 11.68 13.27 -40.31
C PRO A 229 11.50 14.78 -40.49
N ALA A 230 11.65 15.27 -41.72
CA ALA A 230 11.40 16.67 -42.05
C ALA A 230 9.91 17.01 -41.91
N ILE A 231 9.61 18.07 -41.16
CA ILE A 231 8.27 18.58 -40.90
C ILE A 231 8.05 19.80 -41.82
N PRO A 232 7.05 19.78 -42.72
CA PRO A 232 6.81 20.89 -43.65
C PRO A 232 6.30 22.12 -42.90
N VAL A 233 6.81 23.29 -43.30
CA VAL A 233 6.44 24.60 -42.74
C VAL A 233 5.45 25.29 -43.66
N ILE A 234 4.35 25.78 -43.08
CA ILE A 234 3.47 26.74 -43.74
C ILE A 234 3.89 28.13 -43.29
N ASN A 235 4.28 28.99 -44.24
CA ASN A 235 4.80 30.32 -43.93
C ASN A 235 3.79 31.15 -43.11
N GLY A 236 4.28 31.77 -42.04
CA GLY A 236 3.47 32.57 -41.11
C GLY A 236 2.72 31.77 -40.04
N HIS A 237 2.81 30.44 -40.03
CA HIS A 237 2.25 29.61 -38.95
C HIS A 237 3.22 29.48 -37.77
N GLU A 238 2.65 29.32 -36.58
CA GLU A 238 3.34 28.87 -35.38
C GLU A 238 2.99 27.40 -35.14
N TYR A 239 3.97 26.62 -34.67
CA TYR A 239 3.80 25.18 -34.39
C TYR A 239 3.94 24.93 -32.89
N GLU A 240 3.03 24.15 -32.33
CA GLU A 240 3.08 23.67 -30.95
C GLU A 240 3.62 22.25 -30.93
N ILE A 241 4.75 22.06 -30.26
CA ILE A 241 5.37 20.76 -30.08
C ILE A 241 5.00 20.27 -28.69
N SER A 242 4.47 19.06 -28.60
CA SER A 242 4.06 18.43 -27.33
C SER A 242 4.40 16.94 -27.32
N PHE A 243 4.91 16.44 -26.20
CA PHE A 243 5.12 15.01 -25.98
C PHE A 243 5.17 14.69 -24.49
N TYR A 244 4.88 13.43 -24.15
CA TYR A 244 5.07 12.93 -22.79
C TYR A 244 6.41 12.20 -22.69
N ILE A 245 7.15 12.46 -21.62
CA ILE A 245 8.43 11.84 -21.34
C ILE A 245 8.55 11.44 -19.86
N ARG A 246 9.23 10.33 -19.58
CA ARG A 246 9.76 9.95 -18.26
C ARG A 246 11.18 9.39 -18.40
N SER A 247 11.89 9.27 -17.29
CA SER A 247 13.17 8.57 -17.20
C SER A 247 13.23 7.64 -16.00
N ASP A 248 14.06 6.62 -16.04
CA ASP A 248 14.23 5.65 -14.93
C ASP A 248 14.78 6.28 -13.63
N LYS A 249 15.56 7.35 -13.77
CA LYS A 249 16.15 8.16 -12.68
C LYS A 249 16.19 9.65 -13.08
N PRO A 250 16.62 10.59 -12.20
CA PRO A 250 16.73 12.00 -12.58
C PRO A 250 17.52 12.17 -13.89
N GLY A 251 16.84 12.75 -14.88
CA GLY A 251 17.35 12.91 -16.24
C GLY A 251 17.29 14.37 -16.67
N LYS A 252 17.88 14.67 -17.84
CA LYS A 252 17.90 16.02 -18.40
C LYS A 252 17.92 15.95 -19.92
N GLY A 253 17.15 16.80 -20.57
CA GLY A 253 16.98 16.79 -22.01
C GLY A 253 16.69 18.17 -22.59
N ARG A 254 16.93 18.33 -23.88
CA ARG A 254 16.47 19.49 -24.66
C ARG A 254 15.96 19.05 -26.03
N ILE A 255 15.30 19.96 -26.72
CA ILE A 255 15.02 19.83 -28.15
C ILE A 255 15.89 20.83 -28.91
N SER A 256 16.73 20.34 -29.82
CA SER A 256 17.42 21.17 -30.80
C SER A 256 16.79 21.03 -32.18
N PHE A 257 17.11 21.94 -33.09
CA PHE A 257 16.44 22.03 -34.39
C PHE A 257 17.42 22.07 -35.55
N ASN A 258 16.89 21.76 -36.73
CA ASN A 258 17.47 22.15 -38.00
C ASN A 258 16.40 22.87 -38.80
N GLY A 259 16.65 24.10 -39.23
CA GLY A 259 15.70 24.91 -40.01
C GLY A 259 15.06 26.06 -39.25
N LEU A 260 15.44 26.34 -38.00
CA LEU A 260 15.06 27.55 -37.26
C LEU A 260 16.18 28.61 -37.32
N GLN A 261 15.85 29.87 -37.03
CA GLN A 261 16.84 30.93 -36.85
C GLN A 261 17.71 30.65 -35.62
N ASN A 262 17.10 30.19 -34.53
CA ASN A 262 17.80 29.66 -33.37
C ASN A 262 17.56 28.16 -33.22
N ASN A 263 18.55 27.35 -33.63
CA ASN A 263 18.50 25.90 -33.54
C ASN A 263 18.74 25.33 -32.12
N TYR A 264 19.12 26.16 -31.15
CA TYR A 264 19.32 25.79 -29.75
C TYR A 264 18.60 26.78 -28.82
N PRO A 265 17.27 26.92 -28.92
CA PRO A 265 16.54 27.91 -28.16
C PRO A 265 16.42 27.50 -26.70
N TYR A 266 16.52 28.50 -25.82
CA TYR A 266 15.99 28.36 -24.46
C TYR A 266 14.46 28.46 -24.57
N LYS A 267 13.72 27.69 -23.77
CA LYS A 267 12.26 27.66 -23.79
C LYS A 267 11.71 27.52 -22.38
N ASP A 268 10.49 27.99 -22.19
CA ASP A 268 9.61 27.44 -21.16
C ASP A 268 9.07 26.10 -21.69
N TRP A 269 9.75 25.02 -21.32
CA TRP A 269 9.49 23.67 -21.83
C TRP A 269 8.14 23.09 -21.40
N PHE A 270 7.43 23.75 -20.48
CA PHE A 270 6.18 23.26 -19.90
C PHE A 270 5.00 24.19 -20.19
N ASP A 271 5.18 25.26 -20.98
CA ASP A 271 4.17 26.28 -21.31
C ASP A 271 3.48 26.84 -20.05
N THR A 272 4.25 27.11 -19.01
CA THR A 272 3.76 27.56 -17.68
C THR A 272 3.73 29.08 -17.52
N GLY A 273 4.32 29.83 -18.46
CA GLY A 273 4.64 31.24 -18.32
C GLY A 273 5.87 31.50 -17.43
N GLY A 274 6.71 30.49 -17.24
CA GLY A 274 7.86 30.50 -16.33
C GLY A 274 9.17 30.95 -16.98
N GLU A 275 10.28 30.66 -16.27
CA GLU A 275 11.63 30.94 -16.75
C GLU A 275 12.02 30.08 -17.94
N TRP A 276 12.77 30.67 -18.88
CA TRP A 276 13.25 29.98 -20.06
C TRP A 276 14.59 29.33 -19.77
N THR A 277 14.66 28.01 -19.92
CA THR A 277 15.86 27.23 -19.64
C THR A 277 16.41 26.57 -20.91
N GLU A 278 17.70 26.21 -20.88
CA GLU A 278 18.37 25.50 -21.96
C GLU A 278 17.85 24.06 -22.15
N ALA A 279 17.35 23.47 -21.07
CA ALA A 279 16.95 22.08 -21.00
C ALA A 279 15.87 21.90 -19.91
N PHE A 280 15.05 20.86 -20.08
CA PHE A 280 14.11 20.37 -19.09
C PHE A 280 14.71 19.19 -18.30
N GLU A 281 14.18 18.95 -17.12
CA GLU A 281 14.55 17.82 -16.26
C GLU A 281 13.50 16.71 -16.35
N THR A 282 13.89 15.46 -16.12
CA THR A 282 12.99 14.31 -16.13
C THR A 282 13.08 13.47 -14.87
N SER A 283 12.01 12.73 -14.59
CA SER A 283 11.91 11.83 -13.43
C SER A 283 11.19 10.53 -13.81
N SER A 284 11.00 9.64 -12.84
CA SER A 284 10.24 8.40 -13.02
C SER A 284 8.75 8.61 -13.31
N GLN A 285 8.24 9.82 -13.10
CA GLN A 285 6.86 10.17 -13.44
C GLN A 285 6.80 10.72 -14.86
N TRP A 286 5.75 10.33 -15.58
CA TRP A 286 5.40 10.95 -16.86
C TRP A 286 5.11 12.43 -16.66
N GLN A 287 5.61 13.26 -17.57
CA GLN A 287 5.29 14.67 -17.65
C GLN A 287 5.18 15.10 -19.11
N GLN A 288 4.39 16.13 -19.37
CA GLN A 288 4.22 16.69 -20.70
C GLN A 288 5.23 17.82 -20.91
N VAL A 289 6.10 17.70 -21.92
CA VAL A 289 6.87 18.82 -22.46
C VAL A 289 6.02 19.45 -23.56
N LYS A 290 5.86 20.78 -23.51
CA LYS A 290 5.07 21.56 -24.46
C LYS A 290 5.68 22.94 -24.66
N PHE A 291 5.87 23.34 -25.91
CA PHE A 291 6.39 24.66 -26.27
C PHE A 291 6.05 25.00 -27.73
N ARG A 292 6.29 26.25 -28.14
CA ARG A 292 5.99 26.75 -29.50
C ARG A 292 7.21 27.26 -30.24
N VAL A 293 7.19 27.16 -31.57
CA VAL A 293 8.22 27.66 -32.49
C VAL A 293 7.60 28.34 -33.72
N ASN A 294 8.23 29.41 -34.19
CA ASN A 294 7.73 30.23 -35.30
C ASN A 294 8.83 30.92 -36.13
N ASP A 295 10.11 30.65 -35.86
CA ASP A 295 11.27 31.32 -36.45
C ASP A 295 11.93 30.47 -37.57
N PHE A 296 11.13 29.93 -38.48
CA PHE A 296 11.62 29.04 -39.54
C PHE A 296 12.43 29.78 -40.61
N THR A 297 13.45 29.12 -41.16
CA THR A 297 14.37 29.66 -42.19
C THR A 297 14.17 29.05 -43.58
N GLY A 298 13.32 28.05 -43.70
CA GLY A 298 13.00 27.36 -44.96
C GLY A 298 11.62 26.69 -44.89
N ASP A 299 11.33 25.87 -45.90
CA ASP A 299 10.01 25.25 -46.08
C ASP A 299 9.80 23.97 -45.25
N SER A 300 10.79 23.59 -44.44
CA SER A 300 10.72 22.46 -43.51
C SER A 300 11.70 22.64 -42.35
N PHE A 301 11.43 21.99 -41.23
CA PHE A 301 12.36 21.87 -40.11
C PHE A 301 12.43 20.43 -39.58
N GLN A 302 13.45 20.13 -38.80
CA GLN A 302 13.59 18.88 -38.04
C GLN A 302 13.83 19.21 -36.57
N MET A 303 13.45 18.27 -35.70
CA MET A 303 13.71 18.32 -34.27
C MET A 303 14.66 17.19 -33.89
N ALA A 304 15.53 17.43 -32.92
CA ALA A 304 16.38 16.43 -32.33
C ALA A 304 16.09 16.33 -30.83
N PHE A 305 15.77 15.12 -30.36
CA PHE A 305 15.66 14.82 -28.93
C PHE A 305 17.06 14.58 -28.38
N ASP A 306 17.63 15.60 -27.74
CA ASP A 306 18.98 15.58 -27.16
C ASP A 306 18.91 15.18 -25.68
N LEU A 307 19.16 13.92 -25.36
CA LEU A 307 18.96 13.33 -24.02
C LEU A 307 20.27 12.82 -23.38
N GLY A 308 21.43 13.19 -23.95
CA GLY A 308 22.75 12.68 -23.55
C GLY A 308 23.44 13.41 -22.39
N TYR A 309 22.73 14.28 -21.65
CA TYR A 309 23.34 15.09 -20.59
C TYR A 309 23.96 14.27 -19.45
N LEU A 310 23.35 13.13 -19.12
CA LEU A 310 23.67 12.33 -17.96
C LEU A 310 23.91 10.86 -18.36
N PRO A 311 24.89 10.19 -17.73
CA PRO A 311 25.21 8.81 -18.06
C PRO A 311 24.17 7.83 -17.52
N ASP A 312 24.02 6.72 -18.22
CA ASP A 312 23.23 5.55 -17.83
C ASP A 312 21.72 5.83 -17.61
N VAL A 313 21.17 6.95 -18.11
CA VAL A 313 19.74 7.28 -17.99
C VAL A 313 18.96 6.64 -19.13
N THR A 314 17.84 5.99 -18.80
CA THR A 314 16.90 5.47 -19.79
C THR A 314 15.67 6.38 -19.84
N TYR A 315 15.38 6.91 -21.02
CA TYR A 315 14.23 7.76 -21.28
C TYR A 315 13.16 7.01 -22.08
N PHE A 316 11.90 7.38 -21.83
CA PHE A 316 10.73 6.88 -22.54
C PHE A 316 9.90 8.06 -23.01
N ILE A 317 9.65 8.15 -24.31
CA ILE A 317 8.75 9.13 -24.91
C ILE A 317 7.54 8.40 -25.46
N ASP A 318 6.33 8.82 -25.07
CA ASP A 318 5.11 8.17 -25.54
C ASP A 318 4.87 8.45 -27.04
N VAL A 319 4.75 7.38 -27.85
CA VAL A 319 4.61 7.51 -29.31
C VAL A 319 3.24 8.07 -29.70
N ASN A 320 2.19 7.74 -28.96
CA ASN A 320 0.82 8.10 -29.32
C ASN A 320 0.50 9.57 -29.01
N ASN A 321 1.21 10.18 -28.05
CA ASN A 321 1.01 11.56 -27.62
C ASN A 321 2.09 12.54 -28.13
N LEU A 322 3.02 12.08 -28.96
CA LEU A 322 3.95 12.98 -29.65
C LEU A 322 3.21 13.74 -30.76
N SER A 323 3.21 15.07 -30.69
CA SER A 323 2.47 15.95 -31.60
C SER A 323 3.27 17.19 -31.98
N VAL A 324 3.11 17.63 -33.24
CA VAL A 324 3.61 18.89 -33.81
C VAL A 324 2.54 19.52 -34.68
#